data_AF-A0A290MKY7-F1
#
_entry.id   AF-A0A290MKY7-F1
#
_cell.length_a   1.000
_cell.length_b   1.000
_cell.length_c   1.000
_cell.angle_alpha   90.00
_cell.angle_beta   90.00
_cell.angle_gamma   90.00
#
_symmetry.space_group_name_H-M   'P 1'
#
loop_
_entity.id
_entity.type
_entity.pdbx_description
1 polymer ?
#
loop_
_entity_poly.entity_id
_entity_poly.type
_entity_poly.pdbx_seq_one_letter_code
_entity_poly.pdbx_strand_id
1 'polypeptide(L)'
;MFAFPASLEADRLQTALTRRFLTPALSALEDLFLELRAESDFTLPSSLVGRYAKPYPGGCCSEITADVLRRLCVRVSAGRQGSAGERALIAFVKQGGRINSVWGVLRDRYFQNALQVGGLYVDVANDTVDPNKPKVEILPMPESGLVLVRDGSHFARIGESYWNARLYTNTALPALAPHFPMILVWPTGVCQLAARNTYMVQLFARDGFRPAEQWLREGAPAPLWVVDTMRQVSPPDLLGDTPPGLEAALAACQRLRRTRMVVDERKMEALLGIFDRTPAAQANLALAV
;
A
#
# COMPACT_ATOMS: atom_id res chain seq x y z
N MET A 1 -4.86 3.02 -14.17
CA MET A 1 -5.52 1.77 -13.76
C MET A 1 -4.48 0.88 -13.08
N PHE A 2 -4.47 0.83 -11.74
CA PHE A 2 -3.56 -0.04 -10.98
C PHE A 2 -4.32 -1.29 -10.55
N ALA A 3 -4.48 -2.26 -11.47
CA ALA A 3 -4.71 -3.63 -11.04
C ALA A 3 -3.40 -4.12 -10.43
N PHE A 4 -3.37 -4.42 -9.13
CA PHE A 4 -2.16 -4.94 -8.54
C PHE A 4 -1.80 -6.29 -9.15
N PRO A 5 -0.52 -6.51 -9.47
CA PRO A 5 -0.14 -7.70 -10.19
C PRO A 5 -0.37 -8.93 -9.29
N ALA A 6 -0.84 -10.02 -9.90
CA ALA A 6 -0.99 -11.30 -9.22
C ALA A 6 0.38 -11.91 -8.85
N SER A 7 1.45 -11.49 -9.52
CA SER A 7 2.83 -11.89 -9.29
C SER A 7 3.78 -10.74 -9.58
N LEU A 8 4.86 -10.62 -8.80
CA LEU A 8 5.97 -9.70 -9.10
C LEU A 8 6.93 -10.26 -10.15
N GLU A 9 6.79 -11.53 -10.53
CA GLU A 9 7.66 -12.16 -11.53
C GLU A 9 7.45 -11.55 -12.92
N ALA A 10 8.57 -11.20 -13.56
CA ALA A 10 8.57 -10.75 -14.94
C ALA A 10 8.32 -11.92 -15.89
N ASP A 11 7.38 -11.76 -16.83
CA ASP A 11 7.17 -12.74 -17.88
C ASP A 11 8.40 -12.85 -18.82
N ARG A 12 8.36 -13.83 -19.74
CA ARG A 12 9.46 -14.08 -20.68
C ARG A 12 9.80 -12.86 -21.54
N LEU A 13 8.79 -12.10 -21.97
CA LEU A 13 8.98 -10.91 -22.79
C LEU A 13 9.69 -9.82 -21.97
N GLN A 14 9.18 -9.52 -20.76
CA GLN A 14 9.78 -8.53 -19.87
C GLN A 14 11.22 -8.90 -19.50
N THR A 15 11.49 -10.17 -19.23
CA THR A 15 12.85 -10.68 -18.96
C THR A 15 13.79 -10.44 -20.15
N ALA A 16 13.36 -10.78 -21.36
CA ALA A 16 14.17 -10.60 -22.57
C ALA A 16 14.44 -9.11 -22.85
N LEU A 17 13.43 -8.25 -22.72
CA LEU A 17 13.56 -6.81 -22.92
C LEU A 17 14.45 -6.16 -21.85
N THR A 18 14.34 -6.57 -20.59
CA THR A 18 15.22 -6.11 -19.50
C THR A 18 16.67 -6.43 -19.82
N ARG A 19 16.98 -7.68 -20.19
CA ARG A 19 18.36 -8.07 -20.56
C ARG A 19 18.91 -7.29 -21.74
N ARG A 20 18.06 -7.00 -22.74
CA ARG A 20 18.46 -6.33 -23.97
C ARG A 20 18.68 -4.83 -23.78
N PHE A 21 17.80 -4.15 -23.04
CA PHE A 21 17.76 -2.69 -23.01
C PHE A 21 18.15 -2.08 -21.67
N LEU A 22 17.85 -2.74 -20.54
CA LEU A 22 18.00 -2.15 -19.22
C LEU A 22 19.28 -2.60 -18.52
N THR A 23 19.58 -3.89 -18.53
CA THR A 23 20.79 -4.45 -17.89
C THR A 23 22.09 -3.80 -18.38
N PRO A 24 22.29 -3.55 -19.70
CA PRO A 24 23.50 -2.88 -20.17
C PRO A 24 23.60 -1.40 -19.76
N ALA A 25 22.50 -0.81 -19.28
CA ALA A 25 22.38 0.60 -18.96
C ALA A 25 22.15 0.86 -17.46
N LEU A 26 22.40 -0.11 -16.57
CA LEU A 26 22.07 0.00 -15.13
C LEU A 26 22.60 1.27 -14.47
N SER A 27 23.89 1.60 -14.66
CA SER A 27 24.48 2.84 -14.11
C SER A 27 23.79 4.09 -14.67
N ALA A 28 23.48 4.12 -15.97
CA ALA A 28 22.78 5.24 -16.57
C ALA A 28 21.30 5.34 -16.13
N LEU A 29 20.67 4.21 -15.78
CA LEU A 29 19.34 4.17 -15.18
C LEU A 29 19.39 4.73 -13.76
N GLU A 30 20.40 4.36 -12.96
CA GLU A 30 20.61 4.90 -11.62
C GLU A 30 20.76 6.42 -11.65
N ASP A 31 21.61 6.95 -12.54
CA ASP A 31 21.77 8.40 -12.76
C ASP A 31 20.43 9.09 -13.07
N LEU A 32 19.65 8.50 -13.99
CA LEU A 32 18.33 9.03 -14.34
C LEU A 32 17.37 9.03 -13.13
N PHE A 33 17.32 7.94 -12.36
CA PHE A 33 16.43 7.87 -11.21
C PHE A 33 16.87 8.78 -10.07
N LEU A 34 18.18 8.99 -9.88
CA LEU A 34 18.71 9.98 -8.94
C LEU A 34 18.34 11.41 -9.36
N GLU A 35 18.39 11.71 -10.66
CA GLU A 35 17.95 13.00 -11.21
C GLU A 35 16.45 13.22 -10.94
N LEU A 36 15.60 12.26 -11.29
CA LEU A 36 14.16 12.32 -11.03
C LEU A 36 13.83 12.42 -9.53
N ARG A 37 14.60 11.72 -8.69
CA ARG A 37 14.48 11.78 -7.24
C ARG A 37 14.88 13.16 -6.72
N ALA A 38 15.94 13.77 -7.24
CA ALA A 38 16.36 15.13 -6.86
C ALA A 38 15.29 16.17 -7.21
N GLU A 39 14.64 16.05 -8.37
CA GLU A 39 13.49 16.91 -8.71
C GLU A 39 12.32 16.74 -7.74
N SER A 40 12.06 15.50 -7.33
CA SER A 40 10.99 15.19 -6.37
C SER A 40 11.32 15.76 -4.99
N ASP A 41 12.58 15.62 -4.55
CA ASP A 41 13.11 16.20 -3.30
C ASP A 41 13.00 17.74 -3.28
N PHE A 42 13.06 18.39 -4.44
CA PHE A 42 12.87 19.84 -4.54
C PHE A 42 11.40 20.25 -4.40
N THR A 43 10.46 19.48 -4.96
CA THR A 43 9.05 19.88 -5.04
C THR A 43 8.16 19.37 -3.91
N LEU A 44 8.42 18.17 -3.40
CA LEU A 44 7.54 17.49 -2.46
C LEU A 44 7.55 18.07 -1.03
N PRO A 45 8.69 18.49 -0.43
CA PRO A 45 8.73 18.80 1.00
C PRO A 45 7.70 19.84 1.44
N SER A 46 7.49 20.90 0.66
CA SER A 46 6.53 21.97 0.98
C SER A 46 5.08 21.47 1.00
N SER A 47 4.73 20.50 0.15
CA SER A 47 3.40 19.92 0.07
C SER A 47 3.12 18.85 1.13
N LEU A 48 4.16 18.39 1.84
CA LEU A 48 4.08 17.29 2.82
C LEU A 48 4.33 17.73 4.26
N VAL A 49 4.50 19.03 4.50
CA VAL A 49 4.71 19.59 5.84
C VAL A 49 3.59 19.15 6.78
N GLY A 50 3.97 18.58 7.94
CA GLY A 50 3.04 18.15 8.98
C GLY A 50 2.26 16.86 8.68
N ARG A 51 2.44 16.25 7.50
CA ARG A 51 1.71 15.03 7.12
C ARG A 51 2.21 13.77 7.85
N TYR A 52 3.49 13.73 8.16
CA TYR A 52 4.13 12.65 8.90
C TYR A 52 4.85 13.19 10.13
N ALA A 53 5.02 12.34 11.15
CA ALA A 53 5.76 12.70 12.35
C ALA A 53 7.28 12.82 12.12
N LYS A 54 7.80 12.26 11.02
CA LYS A 54 9.22 12.30 10.66
C LYS A 54 9.50 13.43 9.66
N PRO A 55 10.69 14.05 9.70
CA PRO A 55 11.09 14.98 8.65
C PRO A 55 11.19 14.26 7.30
N TYR A 56 10.99 15.01 6.21
CA TYR A 56 11.22 14.51 4.87
C TYR A 56 12.67 13.96 4.74
N PRO A 57 12.88 12.79 4.10
CA PRO A 57 11.94 11.97 3.34
C PRO A 57 11.26 10.85 4.15
N GLY A 58 11.37 10.87 5.48
CA GLY A 58 10.92 9.81 6.38
C GLY A 58 9.44 9.45 6.21
N GLY A 59 9.16 8.22 5.76
CA GLY A 59 7.80 7.71 5.55
C GLY A 59 7.13 8.12 4.22
N CYS A 60 7.82 8.88 3.36
CA CYS A 60 7.26 9.43 2.11
C CYS A 60 7.46 8.51 0.88
N CYS A 61 7.66 7.20 1.06
CA CYS A 61 8.01 6.32 -0.07
C CYS A 61 6.91 6.25 -1.14
N SER A 62 5.64 6.35 -0.74
CA SER A 62 4.51 6.37 -1.68
C SER A 62 4.53 7.63 -2.54
N GLU A 63 4.69 8.80 -1.91
CA GLU A 63 4.68 10.11 -2.55
C GLU A 63 5.85 10.26 -3.52
N ILE A 64 7.05 9.89 -3.06
CA ILE A 64 8.28 9.95 -3.87
C ILE A 64 8.15 9.02 -5.08
N THR A 65 7.74 7.76 -4.88
CA THR A 65 7.56 6.80 -5.98
C THR A 65 6.52 7.29 -6.99
N ALA A 66 5.39 7.83 -6.52
CA ALA A 66 4.34 8.34 -7.40
C ALA A 66 4.81 9.56 -8.23
N ASP A 67 5.51 10.51 -7.62
CA ASP A 67 6.00 11.70 -8.33
C ASP A 67 7.09 11.34 -9.34
N VAL A 68 8.04 10.48 -8.96
CA VAL A 68 9.08 9.97 -9.87
C VAL A 68 8.46 9.23 -11.06
N LEU A 69 7.48 8.33 -10.83
CA LEU A 69 6.80 7.64 -11.91
C LEU A 69 6.08 8.62 -12.86
N ARG A 70 5.38 9.61 -12.31
CA ARG A 70 4.70 10.64 -13.10
C ARG A 70 5.68 11.39 -13.99
N ARG A 71 6.81 11.85 -13.43
CA ARG A 71 7.87 12.55 -14.18
C ARG A 71 8.48 11.64 -15.25
N LEU A 72 8.79 10.40 -14.90
CA LEU A 72 9.34 9.42 -15.83
C LEU A 72 8.40 9.21 -17.03
N CYS A 73 7.10 9.04 -16.79
CA CYS A 73 6.11 8.88 -17.85
C CYS A 73 6.09 10.08 -18.81
N VAL A 74 6.20 11.31 -18.31
CA VAL A 74 6.32 12.51 -19.14
C VAL A 74 7.58 12.47 -19.99
N ARG A 75 8.75 12.18 -19.39
CA ARG A 75 10.02 12.15 -20.12
C ARG A 75 10.06 11.06 -21.20
N VAL A 76 9.59 9.85 -20.88
CA VAL A 76 9.52 8.72 -21.83
C VAL A 76 8.55 9.02 -22.97
N SER A 77 7.40 9.63 -22.69
CA SER A 77 6.39 9.96 -23.70
C SER A 77 6.84 11.09 -24.63
N ALA A 78 7.63 12.04 -24.14
CA ALA A 78 8.17 13.12 -24.95
C ALA A 78 9.15 12.64 -26.04
N GLY A 79 9.76 11.47 -25.89
CA GLY A 79 10.56 10.82 -26.93
C GLY A 79 11.80 11.60 -27.38
N ARG A 80 12.23 12.62 -26.65
CA ARG A 80 13.39 13.47 -26.98
C ARG A 80 14.68 12.68 -26.75
N GLN A 81 15.76 13.05 -27.44
CA GLN A 81 17.08 12.48 -27.17
C GLN A 81 17.56 12.93 -25.78
N GLY A 82 17.29 12.08 -24.81
CA GLY A 82 17.62 12.26 -23.41
C GLY A 82 18.95 11.64 -23.01
N SER A 83 19.19 11.51 -21.70
CA SER A 83 20.33 10.81 -21.10
C SER A 83 20.41 9.35 -21.56
N ALA A 84 21.53 8.66 -21.30
CA ALA A 84 21.68 7.25 -21.67
C ALA A 84 20.60 6.36 -21.01
N GLY A 85 20.20 6.65 -19.77
CA GLY A 85 19.10 5.96 -19.08
C GLY A 85 17.75 6.20 -19.74
N GLU A 86 17.47 7.43 -20.18
CA GLU A 86 16.22 7.77 -20.86
C GLU A 86 16.12 7.04 -22.21
N ARG A 87 17.21 7.00 -22.97
CA ARG A 87 17.26 6.26 -24.24
C ARG A 87 17.01 4.77 -24.04
N ALA A 88 17.59 4.17 -22.99
CA ALA A 88 17.37 2.78 -22.64
C ALA A 88 15.90 2.50 -22.30
N LEU A 89 15.27 3.33 -21.46
CA LEU A 89 13.86 3.20 -21.10
C LEU A 89 12.91 3.42 -22.28
N ILE A 90 13.18 4.42 -23.12
CA ILE A 90 12.38 4.68 -24.32
C ILE A 90 12.47 3.47 -25.27
N ALA A 91 13.66 2.91 -25.49
CA ALA A 91 13.82 1.72 -26.32
C ALA A 91 13.10 0.50 -25.72
N PHE A 92 13.20 0.30 -24.41
CA PHE A 92 12.50 -0.75 -23.67
C PHE A 92 10.97 -0.63 -23.83
N VAL A 93 10.40 0.54 -23.55
CA VAL A 93 8.95 0.78 -23.64
C VAL A 93 8.43 0.67 -25.07
N LYS A 94 9.17 1.19 -26.06
CA LYS A 94 8.81 1.06 -27.49
C LYS A 94 8.70 -0.38 -27.96
N GLN A 95 9.38 -1.30 -27.30
CA GLN A 95 9.35 -2.74 -27.60
C GLN A 95 8.35 -3.54 -26.74
N GLY A 96 7.47 -2.85 -26.00
CA GLY A 96 6.47 -3.48 -25.14
C GLY A 96 6.93 -3.70 -23.70
N GLY A 97 8.05 -3.10 -23.29
CA GLY A 97 8.50 -3.08 -21.90
C GLY A 97 7.52 -2.34 -21.00
N ARG A 98 7.32 -2.85 -19.77
CA ARG A 98 6.34 -2.32 -18.81
C ARG A 98 7.03 -1.69 -17.61
N ILE A 99 6.45 -0.59 -17.15
CA ILE A 99 6.84 0.13 -15.93
C ILE A 99 5.60 0.25 -15.06
N ASN A 100 5.63 -0.30 -13.85
CA ASN A 100 4.50 -0.28 -12.92
C ASN A 100 4.96 0.18 -11.55
N SER A 101 4.07 0.84 -10.80
CA SER A 101 4.24 0.96 -9.35
C SER A 101 3.88 -0.37 -8.68
N VAL A 102 4.67 -0.79 -7.70
CA VAL A 102 4.44 -1.99 -6.89
C VAL A 102 4.46 -1.64 -5.41
N TRP A 103 3.64 -2.35 -4.64
CA TRP A 103 3.57 -2.23 -3.19
C TRP A 103 3.60 -3.63 -2.58
N GLY A 104 4.36 -3.79 -1.50
CA GLY A 104 4.50 -5.07 -0.83
C GLY A 104 5.32 -5.00 0.44
N VAL A 105 5.71 -6.17 0.93
CA VAL A 105 6.59 -6.35 2.10
C VAL A 105 8.01 -6.54 1.59
N LEU A 106 8.90 -5.61 1.94
CA LEU A 106 10.31 -5.70 1.58
C LEU A 106 11.09 -6.44 2.67
N ARG A 107 11.71 -7.55 2.28
CA ARG A 107 12.64 -8.34 3.10
C ARG A 107 12.05 -8.73 4.47
N ASP A 108 10.74 -8.97 4.50
CA ASP A 108 9.97 -9.34 5.68
C ASP A 108 10.04 -8.34 6.85
N ARG A 109 10.30 -7.05 6.56
CA ARG A 109 10.54 -6.03 7.61
C ARG A 109 9.60 -4.84 7.56
N TYR A 110 9.30 -4.31 6.38
CA TYR A 110 8.49 -3.11 6.24
C TYR A 110 7.72 -3.11 4.92
N PHE A 111 6.64 -2.34 4.87
CA PHE A 111 5.92 -2.08 3.63
C PHE A 111 6.70 -1.10 2.76
N GLN A 112 6.78 -1.36 1.45
CA GLN A 112 7.48 -0.48 0.53
C GLN A 112 6.70 -0.25 -0.76
N ASN A 113 6.76 1.00 -1.25
CA ASN A 113 6.39 1.36 -2.61
C ASN A 113 7.66 1.47 -3.45
N ALA A 114 7.66 0.85 -4.62
CA ALA A 114 8.77 0.89 -5.56
C ALA A 114 8.24 0.83 -7.00
N LEU A 115 9.13 0.89 -7.97
CA LEU A 115 8.81 0.64 -9.38
C LEU A 115 9.27 -0.77 -9.77
N GLN A 116 8.47 -1.42 -10.60
CA GLN A 116 8.89 -2.58 -11.38
C GLN A 116 9.12 -2.13 -12.82
N VAL A 117 10.36 -2.23 -13.29
CA VAL A 117 10.78 -1.88 -14.66
C VAL A 117 11.20 -3.17 -15.37
N GLY A 118 10.25 -3.81 -16.04
CA GLY A 118 10.42 -5.18 -16.53
C GLY A 118 10.77 -6.16 -15.40
N GLY A 119 11.95 -6.78 -15.50
CA GLY A 119 12.52 -7.67 -14.49
C GLY A 119 13.28 -6.98 -13.35
N LEU A 120 13.33 -5.66 -13.31
CA LEU A 120 14.03 -4.90 -12.26
C LEU A 120 13.06 -4.38 -11.20
N TYR A 121 13.49 -4.50 -9.95
CA TYR A 121 13.02 -3.70 -8.82
C TYR A 121 13.81 -2.39 -8.81
N VAL A 122 13.09 -1.27 -8.76
CA VAL A 122 13.68 0.07 -8.69
C VAL A 122 13.02 0.82 -7.54
N ASP A 123 13.75 0.91 -6.43
CA ASP A 123 13.34 1.70 -5.26
C ASP A 123 13.92 3.09 -5.37
N VAL A 124 13.07 4.09 -5.57
CA VAL A 124 13.48 5.50 -5.64
C VAL A 124 13.34 6.20 -4.30
N ALA A 125 13.05 5.46 -3.24
CA ALA A 125 12.71 5.90 -1.90
C ALA A 125 13.37 5.02 -0.81
N ASN A 126 14.54 4.45 -1.10
CA ASN A 126 15.17 3.45 -0.23
C ASN A 126 15.69 4.05 1.09
N ASP A 127 15.93 5.36 1.12
CA ASP A 127 16.35 6.16 2.28
C ASP A 127 15.20 6.61 3.20
N THR A 128 13.94 6.30 2.85
CA THR A 128 12.76 6.80 3.59
C THR A 128 12.50 6.09 4.92
N VAL A 129 13.14 4.93 5.15
CA VAL A 129 13.12 4.20 6.42
C VAL A 129 14.43 4.40 7.19
N ASP A 130 15.55 4.40 6.48
CA ASP A 130 16.89 4.59 7.01
C ASP A 130 17.64 5.61 6.14
N PRO A 131 17.88 6.84 6.64
CA PRO A 131 18.47 7.92 5.85
C PRO A 131 19.93 7.66 5.45
N ASN A 132 20.58 6.63 6.01
CA ASN A 132 21.96 6.28 5.63
C ASN A 132 22.03 5.40 4.38
N LYS A 133 20.90 4.91 3.89
CA LYS A 133 20.84 4.12 2.66
C LYS A 133 20.97 5.01 1.42
N PRO A 134 21.43 4.46 0.28
CA PRO A 134 21.31 5.13 -1.01
C PRO A 134 19.86 5.51 -1.29
N LYS A 135 19.63 6.68 -1.90
CA LYS A 135 18.27 7.15 -2.25
C LYS A 135 17.58 6.24 -3.27
N VAL A 136 18.36 5.71 -4.21
CA VAL A 136 17.91 4.81 -5.28
C VAL A 136 18.59 3.45 -5.10
N GLU A 137 17.83 2.37 -5.24
CA GLU A 137 18.32 0.99 -5.30
C GLU A 137 17.72 0.31 -6.54
N ILE A 138 18.56 -0.31 -7.37
CA ILE A 138 18.13 -1.08 -8.54
C ILE A 138 18.66 -2.50 -8.42
N LEU A 139 17.76 -3.47 -8.42
CA LEU A 139 18.08 -4.89 -8.31
C LEU A 139 17.22 -5.71 -9.28
N PRO A 140 17.65 -6.92 -9.67
CA PRO A 140 16.73 -7.92 -10.20
C PRO A 140 15.57 -8.14 -9.22
N MET A 141 14.34 -8.23 -9.72
CA MET A 141 13.15 -8.36 -8.86
C MET A 141 13.25 -9.52 -7.84
N PRO A 142 13.74 -10.73 -8.21
CA PRO A 142 13.90 -11.82 -7.24
C PRO A 142 14.90 -11.54 -6.11
N GLU A 143 15.88 -10.67 -6.36
CA GLU A 143 16.94 -10.32 -5.40
C GLU A 143 16.52 -9.20 -4.45
N SER A 144 15.48 -8.43 -4.80
CA SER A 144 14.97 -7.34 -3.96
C SER A 144 14.47 -7.82 -2.59
N GLY A 145 13.93 -9.04 -2.53
CA GLY A 145 13.19 -9.56 -1.38
C GLY A 145 11.81 -8.92 -1.20
N LEU A 146 11.30 -8.19 -2.20
CA LEU A 146 9.93 -7.67 -2.21
C LEU A 146 8.95 -8.82 -2.48
N VAL A 147 7.97 -8.98 -1.61
CA VAL A 147 6.86 -9.93 -1.79
C VAL A 147 5.53 -9.24 -1.63
N LEU A 148 4.50 -9.75 -2.31
CA LEU A 148 3.14 -9.30 -2.11
C LEU A 148 2.64 -9.69 -0.70
N VAL A 149 1.77 -8.87 -0.12
CA VAL A 149 1.06 -9.23 1.11
C VAL A 149 0.16 -10.42 0.81
N ARG A 150 0.26 -11.48 1.62
CA ARG A 150 -0.36 -12.78 1.31
C ARG A 150 -1.80 -12.86 1.83
N ASP A 151 -1.99 -12.34 3.04
CA ASP A 151 -3.22 -12.45 3.81
C ASP A 151 -3.20 -11.42 4.95
N GLY A 152 -4.28 -11.41 5.74
CA GLY A 152 -4.39 -10.51 6.88
C GLY A 152 -3.33 -10.75 7.96
N SER A 153 -2.97 -12.00 8.22
CA SER A 153 -1.96 -12.36 9.23
C SER A 153 -0.56 -11.92 8.83
N HIS A 154 -0.21 -12.03 7.55
CA HIS A 154 1.03 -11.50 7.00
C HIS A 154 1.07 -9.97 7.13
N PHE A 155 0.00 -9.26 6.77
CA PHE A 155 -0.07 -7.81 6.96
C PHE A 155 0.08 -7.43 8.43
N ALA A 156 -0.63 -8.11 9.33
CA ALA A 156 -0.62 -7.81 10.75
C ALA A 156 0.77 -7.99 11.35
N ARG A 157 1.41 -9.13 11.12
CA ARG A 157 2.77 -9.40 11.63
C ARG A 157 3.77 -8.32 11.23
N ILE A 158 3.75 -7.89 9.96
CA ILE A 158 4.64 -6.84 9.47
C ILE A 158 4.27 -5.48 10.04
N GLY A 159 2.99 -5.10 10.00
CA GLY A 159 2.50 -3.82 10.49
C GLY A 159 2.74 -3.64 11.99
N GLU A 160 2.45 -4.64 12.80
CA GLU A 160 2.67 -4.59 14.25
C GLU A 160 4.15 -4.42 14.60
N SER A 161 5.04 -5.18 13.94
CA SER A 161 6.48 -5.08 14.17
C SER A 161 7.05 -3.74 13.67
N TYR A 162 6.66 -3.30 12.48
CA TYR A 162 7.23 -2.10 11.84
C TYR A 162 6.71 -0.81 12.48
N TRP A 163 5.42 -0.76 12.82
CA TRP A 163 4.77 0.42 13.39
C TRP A 163 4.75 0.41 14.93
N ASN A 164 5.24 -0.65 15.57
CA ASN A 164 5.11 -0.89 16.99
C ASN A 164 3.65 -0.74 17.45
N ALA A 165 2.72 -1.34 16.71
CA ALA A 165 1.28 -1.15 16.91
C ALA A 165 0.57 -2.50 17.12
N ARG A 166 -0.73 -2.48 17.38
CA ARG A 166 -1.58 -3.69 17.45
C ARG A 166 -2.65 -3.67 16.37
N LEU A 167 -2.90 -4.81 15.74
CA LEU A 167 -3.94 -4.99 14.74
C LEU A 167 -4.98 -5.99 15.25
N TYR A 168 -6.21 -5.51 15.38
CA TYR A 168 -7.35 -6.30 15.84
C TYR A 168 -8.37 -6.52 14.74
N THR A 169 -9.23 -7.52 14.92
CA THR A 169 -10.39 -7.76 14.05
C THR A 169 -11.39 -6.61 14.15
N ASN A 170 -11.89 -6.13 13.02
CA ASN A 170 -12.95 -5.11 12.97
C ASN A 170 -14.32 -5.73 13.29
N THR A 171 -14.62 -5.85 14.58
CA THR A 171 -15.95 -6.18 15.09
C THR A 171 -16.76 -4.95 15.47
N ALA A 172 -16.13 -3.76 15.50
CA ALA A 172 -16.75 -2.49 15.85
C ALA A 172 -17.69 -1.97 14.75
N LEU A 173 -17.29 -2.14 13.49
CA LEU A 173 -18.01 -1.68 12.30
C LEU A 173 -18.30 -2.86 11.34
N PRO A 174 -19.23 -3.77 11.70
CA PRO A 174 -19.47 -5.00 10.96
C PRO A 174 -19.81 -4.81 9.47
N ALA A 175 -20.50 -3.73 9.12
CA ALA A 175 -20.84 -3.43 7.73
C ALA A 175 -19.61 -3.12 6.87
N LEU A 176 -18.53 -2.62 7.49
CA LEU A 176 -17.26 -2.27 6.83
C LEU A 176 -16.25 -3.40 6.88
N ALA A 177 -16.39 -4.34 7.83
CA ALA A 177 -15.48 -5.45 8.04
C ALA A 177 -15.12 -6.26 6.78
N PRO A 178 -16.01 -6.50 5.79
CA PRO A 178 -15.63 -7.22 4.57
C PRO A 178 -14.53 -6.53 3.75
N HIS A 179 -14.45 -5.20 3.81
CA HIS A 179 -13.48 -4.40 3.05
C HIS A 179 -12.32 -3.91 3.92
N PHE A 180 -12.61 -3.63 5.20
CA PHE A 180 -11.67 -3.13 6.19
C PHE A 180 -11.76 -4.00 7.45
N PRO A 181 -11.24 -5.24 7.42
CA PRO A 181 -11.43 -6.22 8.48
C PRO A 181 -10.53 -5.96 9.71
N MET A 182 -9.77 -4.86 9.71
CA MET A 182 -8.72 -4.57 10.68
C MET A 182 -8.91 -3.21 11.35
N ILE A 183 -8.64 -3.16 12.65
CA ILE A 183 -8.48 -1.93 13.43
C ILE A 183 -7.02 -1.87 13.91
N LEU A 184 -6.34 -0.76 13.64
CA LEU A 184 -5.00 -0.47 14.12
C LEU A 184 -5.08 0.35 15.41
N VAL A 185 -4.28 -0.04 16.40
CA VAL A 185 -4.12 0.67 17.68
C VAL A 185 -2.64 1.00 17.89
N TRP A 186 -2.34 2.29 17.95
CA TRP A 186 -1.00 2.80 18.22
C TRP A 186 -0.62 2.67 19.71
N PRO A 187 0.67 2.70 20.09
CA PRO A 187 1.10 2.75 21.50
C PRO A 187 0.48 3.88 22.31
N THR A 188 0.14 4.98 21.64
CA THR A 188 -0.54 6.14 22.25
C THR A 188 -2.00 5.86 22.61
N GLY A 189 -2.56 4.71 22.23
CA GLY A 189 -3.97 4.36 22.41
C GLY A 189 -4.89 4.91 21.32
N VAL A 190 -4.33 5.53 20.27
CA VAL A 190 -5.10 5.97 19.10
C VAL A 190 -5.53 4.75 18.29
N CYS A 191 -6.84 4.59 18.11
CA CYS A 191 -7.51 3.57 17.32
C CYS A 191 -7.95 4.14 15.98
N GLN A 192 -7.83 3.36 14.91
CA GLN A 192 -8.35 3.71 13.59
C GLN A 192 -8.59 2.44 12.75
N LEU A 193 -9.38 2.55 11.68
CA LEU A 193 -9.40 1.50 10.66
C LEU A 193 -8.00 1.36 10.05
N ALA A 194 -7.64 0.14 9.64
CA ALA A 194 -6.36 -0.14 9.01
C ALA A 194 -6.52 -0.48 7.52
N ALA A 195 -5.38 -0.55 6.81
CA ALA A 195 -5.29 -1.04 5.45
C ALA A 195 -6.06 -0.19 4.39
N ARG A 196 -5.95 1.14 4.48
CA ARG A 196 -6.47 2.13 3.51
C ARG A 196 -5.76 2.13 2.14
N ASN A 197 -5.51 0.96 1.56
CA ASN A 197 -4.95 0.91 0.22
C ASN A 197 -5.74 -0.07 -0.65
N THR A 198 -5.74 0.23 -1.95
CA THR A 198 -6.50 -0.50 -2.96
C THR A 198 -6.08 -1.97 -3.03
N TYR A 199 -4.79 -2.29 -2.79
CA TYR A 199 -4.30 -3.68 -2.75
C TYR A 199 -5.01 -4.47 -1.66
N MET A 200 -5.03 -3.97 -0.43
CA MET A 200 -5.59 -4.67 0.72
C MET A 200 -7.10 -4.83 0.60
N VAL A 201 -7.81 -3.81 0.11
CA VAL A 201 -9.25 -3.93 -0.16
C VAL A 201 -9.54 -5.02 -1.20
N GLN A 202 -8.73 -5.09 -2.27
CA GLN A 202 -8.84 -6.16 -3.27
C GLN A 202 -8.49 -7.52 -2.67
N LEU A 203 -7.41 -7.62 -1.90
CA LEU A 203 -6.99 -8.84 -1.21
C LEU A 203 -8.13 -9.41 -0.37
N PHE A 204 -8.78 -8.56 0.44
CA PHE A 204 -9.88 -8.98 1.29
C PHE A 204 -11.15 -9.31 0.52
N ALA A 205 -11.38 -8.70 -0.65
CA ALA A 205 -12.52 -9.01 -1.52
C ALA A 205 -12.38 -10.32 -2.32
N ARG A 206 -11.17 -10.90 -2.41
CA ARG A 206 -10.93 -12.14 -3.17
C ARG A 206 -11.81 -13.30 -2.70
N ASP A 207 -12.10 -14.20 -3.63
CA ASP A 207 -12.88 -15.42 -3.41
C ASP A 207 -14.21 -15.18 -2.67
N GLY A 208 -14.84 -14.02 -2.94
CA GLY A 208 -16.06 -13.59 -2.29
C GLY A 208 -15.85 -13.30 -0.80
N PHE A 209 -14.88 -12.47 -0.45
CA PHE A 209 -14.61 -12.03 0.92
C PHE A 209 -14.11 -13.12 1.89
N ARG A 210 -13.57 -14.23 1.38
CA ARG A 210 -13.03 -15.30 2.25
C ARG A 210 -11.79 -14.87 3.05
N PRO A 211 -10.83 -14.12 2.49
CA PRO A 211 -9.68 -13.66 3.27
C PRO A 211 -10.09 -12.69 4.40
N ALA A 212 -11.14 -11.89 4.20
CA ALA A 212 -11.70 -11.05 5.26
C ALA A 212 -12.29 -11.90 6.39
N GLU A 213 -13.12 -12.91 6.06
CA GLU A 213 -13.67 -13.84 7.06
C GLU A 213 -12.57 -14.59 7.82
N GLN A 214 -11.52 -15.02 7.12
CA GLN A 214 -10.39 -15.70 7.74
C GLN A 214 -9.74 -14.80 8.80
N TRP A 215 -9.38 -13.56 8.44
CA TRP A 215 -8.82 -12.62 9.40
C TRP A 215 -9.77 -12.33 10.57
N LEU A 216 -11.07 -12.15 10.31
CA LEU A 216 -12.05 -11.91 11.37
C LEU A 216 -12.14 -13.07 12.38
N ARG A 217 -11.86 -14.31 11.96
CA ARG A 217 -11.87 -15.49 12.85
C ARG A 217 -10.54 -15.71 13.58
N GLU A 218 -9.43 -15.47 12.88
CA GLU A 218 -8.09 -15.87 13.33
C GLU A 218 -7.29 -14.70 13.94
N GLY A 219 -7.64 -13.47 13.59
CA GLY A 219 -7.00 -12.26 14.09
C GLY A 219 -7.30 -12.02 15.57
N ALA A 220 -6.47 -11.21 16.22
CA ALA A 220 -6.67 -10.84 17.62
C ALA A 220 -8.02 -10.11 17.81
N PRO A 221 -8.89 -10.53 18.74
CA PRO A 221 -10.14 -9.84 18.99
C PRO A 221 -9.86 -8.45 19.57
N ALA A 222 -10.60 -7.44 19.09
CA ALA A 222 -10.50 -6.09 19.62
C ALA A 222 -10.99 -6.05 21.08
N PRO A 223 -10.23 -5.44 22.02
CA PRO A 223 -10.73 -5.15 23.36
C PRO A 223 -12.00 -4.29 23.31
N LEU A 224 -12.86 -4.41 24.33
CA LEU A 224 -14.13 -3.67 24.38
C LEU A 224 -13.94 -2.15 24.23
N TRP A 225 -12.94 -1.58 24.90
CA TRP A 225 -12.66 -0.15 24.81
C TRP A 225 -12.31 0.29 23.37
N VAL A 226 -11.68 -0.57 22.57
CA VAL A 226 -11.39 -0.29 21.15
C VAL A 226 -12.69 -0.29 20.35
N VAL A 227 -13.55 -1.28 20.60
CA VAL A 227 -14.88 -1.39 19.97
C VAL A 227 -15.71 -0.15 20.27
N ASP A 228 -15.80 0.24 21.53
CA ASP A 228 -16.59 1.38 21.98
C ASP A 228 -16.03 2.69 21.41
N THR A 229 -14.70 2.88 21.45
CA THR A 229 -14.04 4.06 20.88
C THR A 229 -14.35 4.19 19.39
N MET A 230 -14.14 3.12 18.61
CA MET A 230 -14.38 3.13 17.17
C MET A 230 -15.85 3.42 16.85
N ARG A 231 -16.79 2.89 17.63
CA ARG A 231 -18.22 3.15 17.43
C ARG A 231 -18.61 4.58 17.79
N GLN A 232 -18.08 5.12 18.90
CA GLN A 232 -18.39 6.48 19.37
C GLN A 232 -17.99 7.54 18.33
N VAL A 233 -16.86 7.34 17.64
CA VAL A 233 -16.35 8.33 16.69
C VAL A 233 -16.81 8.10 15.24
N SER A 234 -17.46 6.97 14.98
CA SER A 234 -17.95 6.66 13.64
C SER A 234 -19.27 7.40 13.34
N PRO A 235 -19.43 7.96 12.14
CA PRO A 235 -20.70 8.55 11.71
C PRO A 235 -21.89 7.59 11.86
N PRO A 236 -23.07 8.08 12.30
CA PRO A 236 -24.25 7.22 12.50
C PRO A 236 -24.65 6.38 11.29
N ASP A 237 -24.46 6.89 10.07
CA ASP A 237 -24.77 6.17 8.84
C ASP A 237 -23.81 4.98 8.57
N LEU A 238 -22.59 5.01 9.11
CA LEU A 238 -21.65 3.90 9.02
C LEU A 238 -21.88 2.83 10.09
N LEU A 239 -22.50 3.20 11.23
CA LEU A 239 -22.94 2.25 12.24
C LEU A 239 -24.14 1.44 11.77
N GLY A 240 -25.13 2.13 11.17
CA GLY A 240 -26.43 1.55 10.84
C GLY A 240 -27.09 0.85 12.03
N ASP A 241 -28.01 -0.07 11.75
CA ASP A 241 -28.68 -0.87 12.79
C ASP A 241 -27.91 -2.14 13.17
N THR A 242 -26.68 -2.32 12.67
CA THR A 242 -25.94 -3.56 12.86
C THR A 242 -25.21 -3.53 14.21
N PRO A 243 -25.52 -4.46 15.14
CA PRO A 243 -24.81 -4.53 16.42
C PRO A 243 -23.34 -4.91 16.19
N PRO A 244 -22.40 -4.40 17.01
CA PRO A 244 -21.02 -4.83 16.91
C PRO A 244 -20.88 -6.32 17.24
N GLY A 245 -19.83 -6.93 16.75
CA GLY A 245 -19.49 -8.32 17.05
C GLY A 245 -19.03 -9.12 15.85
N LEU A 246 -18.43 -10.27 16.15
CA LEU A 246 -17.88 -11.18 15.15
C LEU A 246 -18.96 -11.74 14.23
N GLU A 247 -20.08 -12.20 14.78
CA GLU A 247 -21.16 -12.80 13.98
C GLU A 247 -21.74 -11.82 12.96
N ALA A 248 -21.93 -10.56 13.35
CA ALA A 248 -22.41 -9.52 12.44
C ALA A 248 -21.39 -9.24 11.32
N ALA A 249 -20.09 -9.22 11.63
CA ALA A 249 -19.03 -8.96 10.65
C ALA A 249 -18.90 -10.11 9.64
N LEU A 250 -19.01 -11.36 10.12
CA LEU A 250 -19.03 -12.56 9.29
C LEU A 250 -20.30 -12.60 8.42
N ALA A 251 -21.46 -12.27 8.98
CA ALA A 251 -22.71 -12.21 8.23
C ALA A 251 -22.64 -11.16 7.11
N ALA A 252 -21.94 -10.04 7.31
CA ALA A 252 -21.70 -9.05 6.27
C ALA A 252 -20.86 -9.61 5.10
N CYS A 253 -19.79 -10.35 5.39
CA CYS A 253 -18.98 -11.01 4.36
C CYS A 253 -19.82 -12.02 3.56
N GLN A 254 -20.57 -12.87 4.26
CA GLN A 254 -21.44 -13.86 3.65
C GLN A 254 -22.53 -13.23 2.77
N ARG A 255 -23.11 -12.10 3.20
CA ARG A 255 -24.11 -11.37 2.42
C ARG A 255 -23.51 -10.87 1.10
N LEU A 256 -22.36 -10.21 1.14
CA LEU A 256 -21.68 -9.71 -0.07
C LEU A 256 -21.26 -10.84 -1.02
N ARG A 257 -20.86 -11.99 -0.46
CA ARG A 257 -20.59 -13.21 -1.24
C ARG A 257 -21.84 -13.72 -1.96
N ARG A 258 -22.98 -13.81 -1.26
CA ARG A 258 -24.26 -14.28 -1.85
C ARG A 258 -24.73 -13.36 -2.97
N THR A 259 -24.54 -12.05 -2.82
CA THR A 259 -24.88 -11.06 -3.86
C THR A 259 -23.84 -10.97 -4.98
N ARG A 260 -22.76 -11.79 -4.93
CA ARG A 260 -21.63 -11.76 -5.88
C ARG A 260 -21.08 -10.34 -6.08
N MET A 261 -20.94 -9.59 -4.99
CA MET A 261 -20.44 -8.21 -5.04
C MET A 261 -19.04 -8.19 -5.66
N VAL A 262 -18.85 -7.30 -6.64
CA VAL A 262 -17.56 -7.03 -7.27
C VAL A 262 -17.07 -5.65 -6.84
N VAL A 263 -15.79 -5.54 -6.49
CA VAL A 263 -15.14 -4.26 -6.19
C VAL A 263 -14.49 -3.73 -7.46
N ASP A 264 -15.25 -2.96 -8.24
CA ASP A 264 -14.74 -2.21 -9.38
C ASP A 264 -14.09 -0.88 -8.95
N GLU A 265 -13.63 -0.08 -9.93
CA GLU A 265 -12.96 1.20 -9.65
C GLU A 265 -13.86 2.20 -8.93
N ARG A 266 -15.12 2.34 -9.35
CA ARG A 266 -16.07 3.27 -8.73
C ARG A 266 -16.39 2.86 -7.30
N LYS A 267 -16.55 1.56 -7.06
CA LYS A 267 -16.77 1.01 -5.73
C LYS A 267 -15.55 1.19 -4.85
N MET A 268 -14.35 0.99 -5.41
CA MET A 268 -13.09 1.21 -4.71
C MET A 268 -12.95 2.66 -4.24
N GLU A 269 -13.20 3.63 -5.12
CA GLU A 269 -13.19 5.05 -4.77
C GLU A 269 -14.18 5.38 -3.65
N ALA A 270 -15.42 4.87 -3.76
CA ALA A 270 -16.42 5.05 -2.72
C ALA A 270 -16.01 4.41 -1.38
N LEU A 271 -15.38 3.24 -1.39
CA LEU A 271 -14.89 2.57 -0.17
C LEU A 271 -13.77 3.37 0.49
N LEU A 272 -12.84 3.92 -0.27
CA LEU A 272 -11.79 4.79 0.28
C LEU A 272 -12.35 6.10 0.84
N GLY A 273 -13.36 6.67 0.19
CA GLY A 273 -14.10 7.81 0.73
C GLY A 273 -14.83 7.49 2.05
N ILE A 274 -15.39 6.27 2.18
CA ILE A 274 -15.98 5.80 3.45
C ILE A 274 -14.91 5.65 4.53
N PHE A 275 -13.74 5.09 4.18
CA PHE A 275 -12.63 4.97 5.12
C PHE A 275 -12.24 6.33 5.71
N ASP A 276 -12.14 7.37 4.86
CA ASP A 276 -11.74 8.72 5.28
C ASP A 276 -12.73 9.39 6.24
N ARG A 277 -13.98 8.90 6.29
CA ARG A 277 -15.00 9.38 7.21
C ARG A 277 -14.92 8.73 8.60
N THR A 278 -14.07 7.73 8.78
CA THR A 278 -13.86 7.06 10.07
C THR A 278 -12.61 7.64 10.73
N PRO A 279 -12.75 8.59 11.67
CA PRO A 279 -11.61 9.30 12.22
C PRO A 279 -10.74 8.39 13.10
N ALA A 280 -9.46 8.71 13.19
CA ALA A 280 -8.60 8.18 14.24
C ALA A 280 -9.02 8.79 15.59
N ALA A 281 -9.08 7.96 16.63
CA ALA A 281 -9.56 8.39 17.94
C ALA A 281 -8.79 7.74 19.07
N GLN A 282 -8.46 8.52 20.08
CA GLN A 282 -7.86 8.01 21.31
C GLN A 282 -8.96 7.69 22.32
N ALA A 283 -8.83 6.58 23.05
CA ALA A 283 -9.74 6.29 24.14
C ALA A 283 -9.65 7.39 25.21
N ASN A 284 -10.80 7.95 25.60
CA ASN A 284 -10.89 8.76 26.82
C ASN A 284 -10.81 7.80 28.02
N LEU A 285 -9.61 7.56 28.53
CA LEU A 285 -9.36 6.75 29.73
C LEU A 285 -10.06 7.29 31.00
N ALA A 286 -10.66 8.48 30.94
CA ALA A 286 -11.42 9.09 32.04
C ALA A 286 -12.79 8.43 32.31
N LEU A 287 -13.22 7.45 31.51
CA LEU A 287 -14.49 6.71 31.72
C LEU A 287 -14.28 5.23 32.06
N ALA A 288 -13.05 4.81 32.35
CA ALA A 288 -12.72 3.47 32.81
C ALA A 288 -12.29 3.50 34.29
N VAL A 289 -13.21 3.92 35.18
CA VAL A 289 -13.15 3.69 36.63
C VAL A 289 -14.54 3.30 37.10
#